data_AF-A0A3C1BI78-F1
#
_entry.id   AF-A0A3C1BI78-F1
#
_cell.length_a   1.000
_cell.length_b   1.000
_cell.length_c   1.000
_cell.angle_alpha   90.00
_cell.angle_beta   90.00
_cell.angle_gamma   90.00
#
_symmetry.space_group_name_H-M   'P 1'
#
loop_
_entity.id
_entity.type
_entity.pdbx_description
1 polymer ?
#
loop_
_entity_poly.entity_id
_entity_poly.type
_entity_poly.pdbx_seq_one_letter_code
_entity_poly.pdbx_strand_id
1 'polypeptide(L)' 'METAIISGKSKKDIQLLITLAEKMGIKAKLLSKDDLEDFGMSKAIIEGATGELIDADEFLNTLK' A
#
# COMPACT_ATOMS: atom_id res chain seq x y z
N MET A 1 6.54 8.80 -12.58
CA MET A 1 7.36 7.89 -11.75
C MET A 1 6.65 6.56 -11.74
N GLU A 2 7.35 5.49 -12.09
CA GLU A 2 6.81 4.13 -12.02
C GLU A 2 7.36 3.46 -10.76
N THR A 3 6.48 2.88 -9.96
CA THR A 3 6.80 2.26 -8.66
C THR A 3 6.23 0.85 -8.65
N ALA A 4 7.02 -0.12 -8.18
CA ALA A 4 6.59 -1.49 -7.96
C ALA A 4 6.80 -1.87 -6.49
N ILE A 5 5.85 -2.63 -5.93
CA ILE A 5 5.96 -3.24 -4.59
C ILE A 5 6.14 -4.74 -4.77
N ILE A 6 7.13 -5.31 -4.10
CA ILE A 6 7.48 -6.72 -4.21
C ILE A 6 7.35 -7.36 -2.83
N SER A 7 6.58 -8.46 -2.73
CA SER A 7 6.37 -9.21 -1.50
C SER A 7 6.83 -10.66 -1.64
N GLY A 8 7.50 -11.20 -0.62
CA GLY A 8 7.97 -12.57 -0.61
C GLY A 8 8.17 -13.10 0.81
N LYS A 9 8.19 -14.43 0.97
CA LYS A 9 8.36 -15.08 2.28
C LYS A 9 9.83 -15.19 2.70
N SER A 10 10.75 -15.25 1.73
CA SER A 10 12.19 -15.40 1.94
C SER A 10 12.85 -14.03 2.08
N LYS A 11 13.39 -13.73 3.28
CA LYS A 11 14.17 -12.50 3.50
C LYS A 11 15.39 -12.43 2.59
N LYS A 12 16.03 -13.57 2.31
CA LYS A 12 17.24 -13.63 1.47
C LYS A 12 16.95 -13.22 0.03
N ASP A 13 15.84 -13.69 -0.53
CA ASP A 13 15.48 -13.40 -1.92
C ASP A 13 15.09 -11.92 -2.09
N ILE A 14 14.36 -11.37 -1.11
CA ILE A 14 14.04 -9.94 -1.08
C ILE A 14 15.30 -9.08 -0.98
N GLN A 15 16.27 -9.46 -0.14
CA GLN A 15 17.53 -8.74 -0.03
C GLN A 15 18.32 -8.74 -1.35
N LEU A 16 18.31 -9.87 -2.07
CA LEU A 16 18.95 -9.98 -3.39
C LEU A 16 18.30 -9.03 -4.40
N LEU A 17 16.97 -8.98 -4.44
CA LEU A 17 16.23 -8.09 -5.34
C LEU A 17 16.51 -6.61 -5.06
N ILE A 18 16.56 -6.22 -3.78
CA ILE A 18 16.93 -4.85 -3.37
C ILE A 18 18.33 -4.51 -3.86
N THR A 19 19.29 -5.41 -3.61
CA THR A 19 20.69 -5.21 -4.02
C THR A 19 20.82 -5.05 -5.55
N LEU A 20 20.05 -5.82 -6.31
CA LEU A 20 20.01 -5.71 -7.77
C LEU A 20 19.41 -4.38 -8.22
N ALA A 21 18.29 -3.95 -7.63
CA ALA A 21 17.65 -2.68 -7.94
C ALA A 21 18.60 -1.50 -7.69
N GLU A 22 19.30 -1.48 -6.55
CA GLU A 22 20.28 -0.44 -6.22
C GLU A 22 21.43 -0.41 -7.23
N LYS A 23 21.95 -1.57 -7.66
CA LYS A 23 22.97 -1.66 -8.71
C LYS A 23 22.51 -1.13 -10.07
N MET A 24 21.22 -1.21 -10.35
CA MET A 24 20.61 -0.67 -11.57
C MET A 24 20.29 0.84 -11.46
N GLY A 25 20.60 1.48 -10.34
CA GLY A 25 20.25 2.88 -10.09
C GLY A 25 18.78 3.10 -9.74
N ILE A 26 18.06 2.03 -9.41
CA ILE A 26 16.66 2.08 -8.98
C ILE A 26 16.62 2.24 -7.46
N LYS A 27 15.80 3.19 -6.98
CA LYS A 27 15.59 3.36 -5.54
C LYS A 27 14.81 2.17 -4.99
N ALA A 28 15.36 1.53 -3.96
CA ALA A 28 14.71 0.45 -3.23
C ALA A 28 14.65 0.78 -1.72
N LYS A 29 13.58 0.33 -1.05
CA LYS A 29 13.38 0.47 0.39
C LYS A 29 12.68 -0.78 0.91
N LEU A 30 13.11 -1.28 2.07
CA LEU A 30 12.35 -2.25 2.86
C LEU A 30 11.22 -1.52 3.60
N LEU A 31 9.98 -1.92 3.34
CA LEU A 31 8.81 -1.35 4.00
C LEU A 31 8.68 -1.93 5.42
N SER A 32 8.45 -1.05 6.39
CA SER A 32 8.03 -1.45 7.74
C SER A 32 6.57 -1.92 7.74
N LYS A 33 6.09 -2.41 8.90
CA LYS A 33 4.65 -2.68 9.07
C LYS A 33 3.84 -1.39 8.95
N ASP A 34 4.30 -0.32 9.58
CA ASP A 34 3.64 0.98 9.55
C ASP A 34 3.56 1.52 8.11
N ASP A 35 4.64 1.39 7.33
CA ASP A 35 4.64 1.76 5.90
C ASP A 35 3.56 0.98 5.11
N LEU A 36 3.34 -0.30 5.43
CA LEU A 36 2.33 -1.14 4.78
C LEU A 36 0.91 -0.79 5.22
N GLU A 37 0.72 -0.44 6.48
CA GLU A 37 -0.56 0.01 7.03
C GLU A 37 -0.98 1.34 6.40
N ASP A 38 -0.07 2.31 6.35
CA ASP A 38 -0.28 3.60 5.70
C ASP A 38 -0.63 3.41 4.21
N PHE A 39 0.06 2.51 3.53
CA PHE A 39 -0.24 2.17 2.14
C PHE A 39 -1.64 1.56 1.98
N GLY A 40 -2.01 0.61 2.85
CA GLY A 40 -3.32 -0.01 2.86
C GLY A 40 -4.44 0.99 3.12
N MET A 41 -4.25 1.89 4.10
CA MET A 41 -5.19 2.95 4.42
C MET A 41 -5.33 3.95 3.27
N SER A 42 -4.22 4.40 2.68
CA SER A 42 -4.25 5.30 1.54
C SER A 42 -5.01 4.71 0.36
N LYS A 43 -4.82 3.41 0.10
CA LYS A 43 -5.56 2.70 -0.96
C LYS A 43 -7.06 2.67 -0.65
N ALA A 44 -7.44 2.30 0.57
CA ALA A 44 -8.85 2.23 0.98
C ALA A 44 -9.54 3.61 0.90
N ILE A 45 -8.84 4.68 1.28
CA ILE A 45 -9.36 6.06 1.15
C ILE A 45 -9.59 6.41 -0.32
N ILE A 46 -8.63 6.12 -1.20
CA ILE A 46 -8.77 6.40 -2.64
C ILE A 46 -9.93 5.60 -3.25
N GLU A 47 -10.05 4.32 -2.91
CA GLU A 47 -11.15 3.46 -3.38
C GLU A 47 -12.51 3.89 -2.82
N GLY A 48 -12.55 4.38 -1.58
CA GLY A 48 -13.77 4.89 -0.93
C GLY A 48 -14.15 6.31 -1.31
N ALA A 49 -13.23 7.12 -1.85
CA ALA A 49 -13.48 8.49 -2.28
C ALA A 49 -14.19 8.52 -3.65
N THR A 50 -15.45 8.10 -3.68
CA THR A 50 -16.28 8.06 -4.90
C THR A 50 -16.74 9.43 -5.38
N GLY A 51 -16.65 10.46 -4.53
CA GLY A 51 -17.17 11.80 -4.79
C GLY A 51 -18.69 11.92 -4.62
N GLU A 52 -19.35 10.83 -4.21
CA GLU A 52 -20.78 10.81 -3.93
C GLU A 52 -21.04 11.23 -2.48
N LEU A 53 -22.12 12.00 -2.28
CA LEU A 53 -22.61 12.31 -0.95
C LEU A 53 -23.49 11.16 -0.47
N ILE A 54 -23.18 10.63 0.70
CA ILE A 54 -23.98 9.61 1.38
C ILE A 54 -24.86 10.25 2.45
N ASP A 55 -26.10 9.79 2.58
CA ASP A 55 -26.96 10.15 3.70
C ASP A 55 -26.44 9.48 4.98
N ALA A 56 -26.12 10.30 5.98
CA ALA A 56 -25.52 9.82 7.22
C ALA A 56 -26.47 8.93 8.02
N ASP A 57 -27.77 9.23 8.04
CA ASP A 57 -28.75 8.47 8.80
C ASP A 57 -29.00 7.11 8.13
N GLU A 58 -29.07 7.07 6.79
CA GLU A 58 -29.18 5.82 6.03
C GLU A 58 -27.97 4.92 6.27
N PHE A 59 -26.76 5.47 6.15
CA PHE A 59 -25.53 4.71 6.37
C PHE A 59 -25.45 4.16 7.81
N LEU A 60 -25.75 4.98 8.82
CA LEU A 60 -25.71 4.57 10.23
C LEU A 60 -26.68 3.43 10.54
N ASN A 61 -27.81 3.35 9.84
CA ASN A 61 -28.75 2.24 10.00
C ASN A 61 -28.23 0.92 9.42
N THR A 62 -27.29 0.94 8.47
CA THR A 62 -26.65 -0.28 7.94
C THR A 62 -25.64 -0.92 8.89
N LEU A 63 -25.19 -0.19 9.91
CA LEU A 63 -24.19 -0.64 10.89
C LEU A 63 -24.80 -1.25 12.16
N LYS A 64 -26.13 -1.26 12.29
CA LYS A 64 -26.88 -1.87 13.40
C LYS A 64 -27.21 -3.34 13.11
#